data_AF-A0A7V9JP26-F1
#
_entry.id   AF-A0A7V9JP26-F1
#
_cell.length_a   1.000
_cell.length_b   1.000
_cell.length_c   1.000
_cell.angle_alpha   90.00
_cell.angle_beta   90.00
_cell.angle_gamma   90.00
#
_symmetry.space_group_name_H-M   'P 1'
#
loop_
_entity.id
_entity.type
_entity.pdbx_description
1 polymer ?
#
loop_
_entity_poly.entity_id
_entity_poly.type
_entity_poly.pdbx_seq_one_letter_code
_entity_poly.pdbx_strand_id
1 'polypeptide(L)'
;MRELLEGAFELDLEVLDTVYRPASAEEAWETFATSYGPTKTLVESLDDGRREELERSWIALYESYRDGSGDIVQHRTYLRVLAVRR
;
A
#
# COMPACT_ATOMS: atom_id res chain seq x y z
N MET A 1 20.25 2.02 -6.45
CA MET A 1 19.76 3.42 -6.46
C MET A 1 20.85 4.40 -6.04
N ARG A 2 21.39 4.32 -4.81
CA ARG A 2 22.46 5.21 -4.33
C ARG A 2 23.66 5.27 -5.30
N GLU A 3 24.23 4.11 -5.63
CA GLU A 3 25.37 3.98 -6.56
C GLU A 3 25.12 4.58 -7.96
N LEU A 4 23.85 4.67 -8.39
CA LEU A 4 23.49 5.20 -9.71
C LEU A 4 23.37 6.73 -9.71
N LEU A 5 23.19 7.37 -8.55
CA LEU A 5 22.82 8.79 -8.44
C LEU A 5 23.85 9.64 -7.68
N GLU A 6 24.69 9.04 -6.83
CA GLU A 6 25.63 9.76 -5.96
C GLU A 6 26.76 10.51 -6.70
N GLY A 7 27.01 10.15 -7.97
CA GLY A 7 27.96 10.86 -8.82
C GLY A 7 27.47 12.25 -9.22
N ALA A 8 26.17 12.39 -9.47
CA ALA A 8 25.55 13.63 -9.98
C ALA A 8 24.82 14.45 -8.91
N PHE A 9 24.43 13.82 -7.80
CA PHE A 9 23.62 14.43 -6.75
C PHE A 9 24.21 14.18 -5.37
N GLU A 10 24.03 15.15 -4.47
CA GLU A 10 24.07 14.91 -3.03
C GLU A 10 22.72 14.32 -2.59
N LEU A 11 22.75 13.14 -1.95
CA LEU A 11 21.56 12.35 -1.65
C LEU A 11 21.31 12.26 -0.14
N ASP A 12 20.08 12.59 0.27
CA ASP A 12 19.51 12.24 1.57
C ASP A 12 18.44 11.16 1.38
N LEU A 13 18.66 9.99 1.98
CA LEU A 13 17.79 8.82 1.87
C LEU A 13 17.29 8.47 3.26
N GLU A 14 15.97 8.44 3.45
CA GLU A 14 15.37 8.08 4.74
C GLU A 14 14.26 7.06 4.54
N VAL A 15 14.34 5.95 5.28
CA VAL A 15 13.26 4.95 5.34
C VAL A 15 12.26 5.43 6.40
N LEU A 16 11.03 5.64 5.96
CA LEU A 16 9.93 6.12 6.78
C LEU A 16 8.78 5.12 6.75
N ASP A 17 7.84 5.29 7.66
CA ASP A 17 6.64 4.48 7.75
C ASP A 17 5.39 5.34 7.56
N THR A 18 4.43 4.85 6.79
CA THR A 18 3.08 5.41 6.70
C THR A 18 2.09 4.40 7.23
N VAL A 19 1.18 4.87 8.09
CA VAL A 19 0.20 4.00 8.74
C VAL A 19 -1.16 4.28 8.16
N TYR A 20 -1.80 3.24 7.62
CA TYR A 20 -3.16 3.28 7.12
C TYR A 20 -4.11 2.62 8.12
N ARG A 21 -5.19 3.32 8.46
CA ARG A 21 -6.19 2.94 9.47
C ARG A 21 -7.61 3.02 8.88
N PRO A 22 -8.05 2.03 8.11
CA PRO A 22 -9.44 1.95 7.66
C PRO A 22 -10.36 1.59 8.84
N ALA A 23 -11.62 2.00 8.82
CA ALA A 23 -12.59 1.63 9.87
C ALA A 23 -12.99 0.15 9.78
N SER A 24 -12.87 -0.47 8.60
CA SER A 24 -13.04 -1.92 8.43
C SER A 24 -12.22 -2.47 7.25
N ALA A 25 -12.10 -3.79 7.17
CA ALA A 25 -11.44 -4.45 6.06
C ALA A 25 -12.22 -4.27 4.73
N GLU A 26 -13.55 -4.18 4.80
CA GLU A 26 -14.44 -3.86 3.68
C GLU A 26 -14.26 -2.42 3.19
N GLU A 27 -14.10 -1.45 4.11
CA GLU A 27 -13.79 -0.07 3.71
C GLU A 27 -12.45 0.01 2.98
N ALA A 28 -11.45 -0.75 3.45
CA ALA A 28 -10.17 -0.85 2.77
C ALA A 28 -10.34 -1.48 1.37
N TRP A 29 -11.13 -2.55 1.24
CA TRP A 29 -11.44 -3.13 -0.06
C TRP A 29 -12.08 -2.09 -1.00
N GLU A 30 -13.16 -1.44 -0.57
CA GLU A 30 -13.89 -0.46 -1.36
C GLU A 30 -12.97 0.68 -1.84
N THR A 31 -12.14 1.21 -0.94
CA THR A 31 -11.19 2.28 -1.26
C THR A 31 -10.22 1.85 -2.36
N PHE A 32 -9.61 0.67 -2.24
CA PHE A 32 -8.59 0.23 -3.18
C PHE A 32 -9.18 -0.29 -4.48
N ALA A 33 -10.28 -1.04 -4.43
CA ALA A 33 -10.95 -1.60 -5.61
C ALA A 33 -11.55 -0.51 -6.51
N THR A 34 -11.96 0.63 -5.95
CA THR A 34 -12.60 1.71 -6.75
C THR A 34 -11.67 2.85 -7.16
N SER A 35 -10.61 3.10 -6.36
CA SER A 35 -9.84 4.34 -6.45
C SER A 35 -8.32 4.14 -6.55
N TYR A 36 -7.78 2.97 -6.19
CA TYR A 36 -6.35 2.69 -6.35
C TYR A 36 -6.08 1.98 -7.68
N GLY A 37 -5.48 2.71 -8.63
CA GLY A 37 -5.29 2.28 -10.02
C GLY A 37 -4.89 0.81 -10.19
N PRO A 38 -3.81 0.33 -9.55
CA PRO A 38 -3.38 -1.07 -9.68
C PRO A 38 -4.45 -2.09 -9.23
N THR A 39 -5.07 -1.89 -8.06
CA THR A 39 -6.10 -2.83 -7.56
C THR A 39 -7.37 -2.72 -8.39
N LYS A 40 -7.80 -1.51 -8.73
CA LYS A 40 -8.96 -1.28 -9.60
C LYS A 40 -8.79 -1.99 -10.95
N THR A 41 -7.66 -1.78 -11.62
CA THR A 41 -7.38 -2.42 -12.92
C THR A 41 -7.35 -3.94 -12.79
N LEU A 42 -6.79 -4.49 -11.71
CA LEU A 42 -6.84 -5.93 -11.46
C LEU A 42 -8.29 -6.40 -11.31
N VAL A 43 -9.09 -5.75 -10.45
CA VAL A 43 -10.50 -6.07 -10.22
C VAL A 43 -11.30 -6.05 -11.52
N GLU A 44 -11.16 -5.00 -12.34
CA GLU A 44 -11.83 -4.84 -13.63
C GLU A 44 -11.44 -5.93 -14.65
N SER A 45 -10.24 -6.52 -14.53
CA SER A 45 -9.75 -7.56 -15.44
C SER A 45 -10.21 -8.98 -15.08
N LEU A 46 -10.80 -9.19 -13.90
CA LEU A 46 -11.20 -10.51 -13.41
C LEU A 46 -12.69 -10.79 -13.69
N ASP A 47 -13.02 -12.07 -13.91
CA ASP A 47 -14.38 -12.56 -13.85
C ASP A 47 -14.95 -12.49 -12.42
N ASP A 48 -16.28 -12.62 -12.31
CA ASP A 48 -16.99 -12.44 -11.04
C ASP A 48 -16.50 -13.38 -9.93
N GLY A 49 -16.26 -14.65 -10.27
CA GLY A 49 -15.80 -15.64 -9.28
C GLY A 49 -14.42 -15.31 -8.72
N ARG A 50 -13.48 -14.90 -9.59
CA ARG A 50 -12.14 -14.48 -9.17
C ARG A 50 -12.14 -13.13 -8.45
N ARG A 51 -13.08 -12.24 -8.79
CA ARG A 51 -13.28 -10.97 -8.08
C ARG A 51 -13.75 -11.20 -6.65
N GLU A 52 -14.73 -12.07 -6.45
CA GLU A 52 -15.22 -12.44 -5.12
C GLU A 52 -14.14 -13.17 -4.28
N GLU A 53 -13.29 -13.98 -4.92
CA GLU A 53 -12.14 -14.59 -4.25
C GLU A 53 -11.10 -13.55 -3.83
N LEU A 54 -10.80 -12.58 -4.70
CA LEU A 54 -9.90 -11.48 -4.40
C LEU A 54 -10.42 -10.63 -3.25
N GLU A 55 -11.71 -10.27 -3.26
CA GLU A 55 -12.35 -9.51 -2.18
C GLU A 55 -12.23 -10.24 -0.84
N ARG A 56 -12.63 -11.52 -0.78
CA ARG A 56 -12.52 -12.32 0.47
C ARG A 56 -11.09 -12.41 0.97
N SER A 57 -10.13 -12.60 0.07
CA SER A 57 -8.70 -12.68 0.41
C SER A 57 -8.16 -11.34 0.90
N TRP A 58 -8.61 -10.24 0.29
CA TRP A 58 -8.28 -8.88 0.70
C TRP A 58 -8.80 -8.58 2.10
N ILE A 59 -10.08 -8.88 2.35
CA ILE A 59 -10.70 -8.69 3.68
C ILE A 59 -9.93 -9.49 4.73
N ALA A 60 -9.65 -10.78 4.47
CA ALA A 60 -8.88 -11.62 5.37
C ALA A 60 -7.46 -11.08 5.63
N LEU A 61 -6.79 -10.53 4.60
CA LEU A 61 -5.50 -9.86 4.77
C LEU A 61 -5.61 -8.65 5.68
N TYR A 62 -6.61 -7.79 5.49
CA TYR A 62 -6.76 -6.58 6.30
C TYR A 62 -7.15 -6.88 7.75
N GLU A 63 -7.95 -7.92 7.97
CA GLU A 63 -8.25 -8.43 9.32
C GLU A 63 -6.99 -8.91 10.05
N SER A 64 -5.99 -9.42 9.33
CA SER A 64 -4.70 -9.81 9.95
C SER A 64 -3.89 -8.63 10.49
N TYR A 65 -4.21 -7.39 10.11
CA TYR A 65 -3.60 -6.17 10.65
C TYR A 65 -4.34 -5.63 11.88
N ARG A 66 -5.35 -6.33 12.40
CA ARG A 66 -6.04 -5.91 13.60
C ARG A 66 -5.11 -6.00 14.82
N ASP A 67 -5.00 -4.90 15.55
CA ASP A 67 -4.11 -4.82 16.72
C ASP A 67 -4.86 -5.11 18.04
N GLY A 68 -4.17 -4.89 19.17
CA GLY A 68 -4.70 -5.14 20.51
C GLY A 68 -5.82 -4.17 20.95
N SER A 69 -6.01 -3.01 20.31
CA SER A 69 -7.18 -2.15 20.56
C SER A 69 -8.39 -2.60 19.75
N GLY A 70 -8.20 -3.51 18.80
CA GLY A 70 -9.21 -3.94 17.87
C GLY A 70 -9.29 -3.08 16.62
N ASP A 71 -8.36 -2.15 16.41
CA ASP A 71 -8.29 -1.33 15.19
C ASP A 71 -7.48 -2.05 14.11
N ILE A 72 -7.83 -1.85 12.83
CA ILE A 72 -7.00 -2.32 11.71
C ILE A 72 -5.88 -1.30 11.49
N VAL A 73 -4.62 -1.73 11.67
CA VAL A 73 -3.44 -0.86 11.57
C VAL A 73 -2.42 -1.44 10.61
N GLN A 74 -2.45 -0.96 9.36
CA GLN A 74 -1.51 -1.41 8.33
C GLN A 74 -0.31 -0.47 8.25
N HIS A 75 0.87 -1.00 8.58
CA HIS A 75 2.15 -0.32 8.40
C HIS A 75 2.68 -0.51 6.96
N ARG A 76 3.20 0.57 6.38
CA ARG A 76 3.73 0.59 5.02
C ARG A 76 5.02 1.40 5.00
N THR A 77 6.13 0.71 4.80
CA THR A 77 7.42 1.35 4.64
C THR A 77 7.52 2.06 3.28
N TYR A 78 8.05 3.29 3.29
CA TYR A 78 8.41 4.02 2.08
C TYR A 78 9.79 4.65 2.21
N LEU A 79 10.44 4.90 1.08
CA LEU A 79 11.76 5.53 1.02
C LEU A 79 11.61 6.98 0.54
N ARG A 80 11.96 7.94 1.39
CA ARG A 80 12.15 9.33 0.96
C ARG A 80 13.52 9.47 0.32
N VAL A 81 13.56 10.13 -0.82
CA VAL A 81 14.79 10.46 -1.55
C VAL A 81 14.78 11.95 -1.82
N LEU A 82 15.73 12.68 -1.22
CA LEU A 82 16.05 14.06 -1.59
C LEU A 82 17.38 14.05 -2.34
N ALA A 83 17.43 14.77 -3.45
CA ALA A 83 18.61 14.85 -4.31
C ALA A 83 18.87 16.29 -4.72
N VAL A 84 20.01 16.84 -4.32
CA VAL A 84 20.46 18.17 -4.73
C VAL A 84 21.53 18.00 -5.80
N ARG A 85 21.32 18.64 -6.97
CA ARG A 85 22.29 18.58 -8.06
C ARG A 85 23.58 19.29 -7.63
N ARG A 86 24.72 18.66 -7.89
CA ARG A 86 26.02 19.33 -7.79
C ARG A 86 26.22 20.38 -8.89
#